data_AF-A0A916TDQ2-F1
#
_entry.id   AF-A0A916TDQ2-F1
#
_cell.length_a   1.000
_cell.length_b   1.000
_cell.length_c   1.000
_cell.angle_alpha   90.00
_cell.angle_beta   90.00
_cell.angle_gamma   90.00
#
_symmetry.space_group_name_H-M   'P 1'
#
loop_
_entity.id
_entity.type
_entity.pdbx_description
1 polymer ?
#
loop_
_entity_poly.entity_id
_entity_poly.type
_entity_poly.pdbx_seq_one_letter_code
_entity_poly.pdbx_strand_id
1 'polypeptide(L)' 'MTDPDVQTRRREIATEHLLFKLIEYVEARHPGLLDMLEDSLDHLGDPADGPDKDDEAVRTIARRMITGARREGAR' A
#
# COMPACT_ATOMS: atom_id res chain seq x y z
N MET A 1 14.57 20.73 16.49
CA MET A 1 14.70 19.40 15.86
C MET A 1 13.36 18.72 16.00
N THR A 2 12.71 18.28 14.91
CA THR A 2 11.41 17.61 15.03
C THR A 2 11.61 16.21 15.59
N ASP A 3 10.70 15.78 16.45
CA ASP A 3 10.60 14.41 16.95
C ASP A 3 10.69 13.37 15.80
N PRO A 4 11.62 12.40 15.87
CA PRO A 4 11.78 11.35 14.86
C PRO A 4 10.48 10.58 14.55
N ASP A 5 9.63 10.34 15.55
CA ASP A 5 8.38 9.59 15.37
C ASP A 5 7.37 10.43 14.59
N VAL A 6 7.34 11.74 14.85
CA VAL A 6 6.53 12.69 14.10
C VAL A 6 6.98 12.78 12.64
N GLN A 7 8.30 12.73 12.39
CA GLN A 7 8.82 12.76 11.02
C GLN A 7 8.56 11.45 10.27
N THR A 8 8.66 10.31 10.94
CA THR A 8 8.30 9.00 10.37
C THR A 8 6.84 8.98 9.94
N ARG A 9 5.92 9.36 10.83
CA ARG A 9 4.49 9.44 10.52
C ARG A 9 4.19 10.40 9.36
N ARG A 10 4.85 11.55 9.29
CA ARG A 10 4.67 12.51 8.18
C ARG A 10 5.12 11.93 6.84
N ARG A 11 6.25 11.22 6.83
CA ARG A 11 6.77 10.56 5.65
C ARG A 11 5.85 9.43 5.19
N GLU A 12 5.30 8.66 6.12
CA GLU A 12 4.31 7.61 5.82
C GLU A 12 3.08 8.19 5.13
N ILE A 13 2.44 9.21 5.73
CA ILE A 13 1.28 9.88 5.15
C ILE A 13 1.59 10.45 3.76
N ALA A 14 2.74 11.10 3.59
CA ALA A 14 3.13 11.66 2.30
C ALA A 14 3.36 10.58 1.24
N THR A 15 4.02 9.48 1.62
CA THR A 15 4.32 8.36 0.70
C THR A 15 3.04 7.65 0.29
N GLU A 16 2.16 7.35 1.25
CA GLU A 16 0.86 6.74 0.97
C GLU A 16 0.03 7.60 0.03
N HIS A 17 -0.05 8.92 0.26
CA HIS A 17 -0.80 9.83 -0.60
C HIS A 17 -0.29 9.80 -2.05
N LEU A 18 1.03 9.91 -2.24
CA LEU A 18 1.63 9.92 -3.58
C LEU A 18 1.48 8.56 -4.28
N LEU A 19 1.68 7.46 -3.56
CA LEU A 19 1.49 6.12 -4.10
C LEU A 19 0.04 5.89 -4.53
N PHE A 20 -0.93 6.34 -3.73
CA PHE A 20 -2.34 6.21 -4.04
C PHE A 20 -2.71 6.97 -5.32
N LYS A 21 -2.25 8.22 -5.46
CA LYS A 21 -2.47 9.01 -6.69
C LYS A 21 -1.77 8.42 -7.91
N LEU A 22 -0.61 7.79 -7.74
CA LEU A 22 0.05 7.07 -8.81
C LEU A 22 -0.76 5.85 -9.26
N ILE A 23 -1.25 5.04 -8.31
CA ILE A 23 -2.09 3.87 -8.61
C ILE A 23 -3.36 4.30 -9.35
N GLU A 24 -4.07 5.32 -8.85
CA GLU A 24 -5.25 5.89 -9.54
C GLU A 24 -4.93 6.32 -10.97
N TYR A 25 -3.83 7.08 -11.15
CA TYR A 25 -3.42 7.59 -12.46
C TYR A 25 -3.13 6.47 -13.46
N VAL A 26 -2.45 5.43 -13.01
CA VAL A 26 -2.08 4.29 -13.85
C VAL A 26 -3.30 3.43 -14.16
N GLU A 27 -4.12 3.07 -13.18
CA GLU A 27 -5.35 2.29 -13.39
C GLU A 27 -6.28 2.99 -14.41
N ALA A 28 -6.44 4.32 -14.30
CA ALA A 28 -7.28 5.09 -15.22
C ALA A 28 -6.78 5.08 -16.68
N ARG A 29 -5.48 4.87 -16.90
CA ARG A 29 -4.85 4.85 -18.24
C ARG A 29 -4.58 3.44 -18.76
N HIS A 30 -4.35 2.51 -17.85
CA HIS A 30 -4.00 1.13 -18.07
C HIS A 30 -4.82 0.26 -17.09
N PRO A 31 -6.12 0.02 -17.39
CA PRO A 31 -6.98 -0.75 -16.50
C PRO A 31 -6.45 -2.16 -16.24
N GLY A 32 -6.67 -2.66 -15.03
CA GLY A 32 -6.22 -3.99 -14.59
C GLY A 32 -4.96 -3.97 -13.73
N LEU A 33 -4.39 -2.80 -13.41
CA LEU A 33 -3.32 -2.69 -12.41
C LEU A 33 -3.79 -3.18 -11.05
N LEU A 34 -5.00 -2.81 -10.62
CA LEU A 34 -5.51 -3.19 -9.30
C LEU A 34 -5.72 -4.71 -9.16
N ASP A 35 -6.14 -5.38 -10.24
CA ASP A 35 -6.27 -6.85 -10.27
C ASP A 35 -4.87 -7.50 -10.22
N MET A 36 -3.92 -7.01 -11.01
CA MET A 36 -2.53 -7.49 -10.98
C MET A 36 -1.88 -7.31 -9.60
N LEU A 37 -2.12 -6.18 -8.93
CA LEU A 37 -1.64 -5.94 -7.57
C LEU A 37 -2.27 -6.90 -6.56
N GLU A 38 -3.55 -7.22 -6.71
CA GLU A 38 -4.26 -8.17 -5.86
C GLU A 38 -3.73 -9.60 -6.04
N ASP A 39 -3.49 -10.04 -7.28
CA ASP A 39 -2.87 -11.33 -7.59
C ASP A 39 -1.43 -11.43 -7.04
N SER A 40 -0.71 -10.31 -6.96
CA SER A 40 0.66 -10.29 -6.46
C SER A 40 0.79 -10.55 -4.96
N LEU A 41 -0.31 -10.45 -4.20
CA LEU A 41 -0.28 -10.52 -2.74
C LEU A 41 0.15 -11.90 -2.20
N ASP A 42 -0.06 -12.96 -2.96
CA ASP A 42 0.38 -14.30 -2.60
C ASP A 42 1.92 -14.41 -2.55
N HIS A 43 2.62 -13.49 -3.21
CA HIS A 43 4.08 -13.38 -3.20
C HIS A 43 4.60 -12.34 -2.21
N LEU A 44 3.72 -11.63 -1.50
CA LEU A 44 4.08 -10.63 -0.52
C LEU A 44 4.25 -11.25 0.88
N GLY A 45 5.27 -10.79 1.62
CA GLY A 45 5.54 -11.21 2.99
C GLY A 45 6.46 -10.24 3.71
N ASP A 46 6.65 -10.45 5.01
CA ASP A 46 7.56 -9.71 5.87
C ASP A 46 8.97 -10.32 5.78
N PRO A 47 10.00 -9.60 5.31
CA PRO A 47 11.36 -10.14 5.22
C PRO A 47 12.04 -10.32 6.58
N ALA A 48 11.40 -9.99 7.71
CA ALA A 48 11.94 -10.22 9.03
C ALA A 48 12.16 -11.71 9.32
N ASP A 49 13.27 -12.01 10.01
CA ASP A 49 13.62 -13.36 10.49
C ASP A 49 13.31 -13.56 11.98
N GLY A 50 12.68 -12.56 12.62
CA GLY A 50 12.45 -12.51 14.06
C GLY A 50 11.08 -13.03 14.51
N PRO A 51 10.83 -13.09 15.83
CA PRO A 51 9.56 -13.54 16.39
C PRO A 51 8.36 -12.64 16.01
N ASP A 52 8.64 -11.41 15.57
CA ASP A 52 7.63 -10.44 15.17
C ASP A 52 7.29 -10.49 13.66
N LYS A 53 7.86 -11.45 12.90
CA LYS A 53 7.56 -11.64 11.48
C LYS A 53 6.07 -11.95 11.29
N ASP A 54 5.37 -11.16 10.48
CA ASP A 54 3.95 -11.38 10.18
C ASP A 54 3.60 -11.08 8.70
N ASP A 55 3.74 -12.11 7.86
CA ASP A 55 3.41 -12.03 6.43
C ASP A 55 1.94 -11.64 6.18
N GLU A 56 1.02 -12.10 7.04
CA GLU A 56 -0.42 -11.89 6.84
C GLU A 56 -0.85 -10.49 7.28
N ALA A 57 -0.20 -9.90 8.30
CA ALA A 57 -0.37 -8.49 8.62
C ALA A 57 0.04 -7.60 7.44
N VAL A 58 1.18 -7.90 6.80
CA VAL A 58 1.64 -7.18 5.59
C VAL A 58 0.61 -7.29 4.46
N ARG A 59 0.14 -8.50 4.15
CA ARG A 59 -0.89 -8.72 3.13
C ARG A 59 -2.20 -8.02 3.46
N THR A 60 -2.61 -8.01 4.73
CA THR A 60 -3.84 -7.35 5.17
C THR A 60 -3.77 -5.84 4.95
N ILE A 61 -2.63 -5.20 5.22
CA ILE A 61 -2.41 -3.78 4.93
C ILE A 61 -2.53 -3.53 3.42
N ALA A 62 -1.86 -4.34 2.60
CA ALA A 62 -1.91 -4.21 1.15
C ALA A 62 -3.33 -4.39 0.58
N ARG A 63 -4.10 -5.40 1.02
CA ARG A 63 -5.51 -5.59 0.62
C ARG A 63 -6.37 -4.36 0.94
N ARG A 64 -6.14 -3.72 2.10
CA ARG A 64 -6.87 -2.49 2.48
C ARG A 64 -6.53 -1.32 1.56
N MET A 65 -5.27 -1.16 1.16
CA MET A 65 -4.85 -0.13 0.19
C MET A 65 -5.51 -0.34 -1.16
N ILE A 66 -5.51 -1.56 -1.70
CA ILE A 66 -6.17 -1.92 -2.97
C ILE A 66 -7.68 -1.65 -2.88
N THR A 67 -8.32 -2.08 -1.80
CA THR A 67 -9.75 -1.83 -1.57
C THR A 67 -10.06 -0.32 -1.54
N GLY A 68 -9.19 0.48 -0.92
CA GLY A 68 -9.30 1.94 -0.94
C GLY A 68 -9.21 2.51 -2.35
N ALA A 69 -8.21 2.09 -3.12
CA ALA A 69 -7.98 2.57 -4.49
C ALA A 69 -9.17 2.26 -5.42
N ARG A 70 -9.75 1.06 -5.31
CA ARG A 70 -10.96 0.69 -6.07
C ARG A 70 -12.16 1.60 -5.76
N ARG A 71 -12.30 2.07 -4.51
CA ARG A 71 -13.42 2.94 -4.10
C ARG A 71 -13.28 4.37 -4.61
N GLU A 72 -12.07 4.92 -4.59
CA GLU A 72 -11.82 6.28 -5.07
C GLU A 72 -11.85 6.36 -6.61
N GLY A 73 -11.35 5.34 -7.32
CA GLY A 73 -11.43 5.28 -8.79
C GLY A 73 -12.85 5.08 -9.35
N ALA A 74 -13.81 4.68 -8.51
CA ALA A 74 -15.22 4.53 -8.88
C ALA A 74 -16.04 5.84 -8.75
N ARG A 75 -15.42 6.93 -8.29
CA ARG A 75 -16.03 8.27 -8.19
C ARG A 75 -15.67 9.12 -9.39
#